data_AF-A0A1J1DKS6-F1
#
_entry.id   AF-A0A1J1DKS6-F1
#
_cell.length_a   1.000
_cell.length_b   1.000
_cell.length_c   1.000
_cell.angle_alpha   90.00
_cell.angle_beta   90.00
_cell.angle_gamma   90.00
#
_symmetry.space_group_name_H-M   'P 1'
#
loop_
_entity.id
_entity.type
_entity.pdbx_description
1 polymer ?
#
loop_
_entity_poly.entity_id
_entity_poly.type
_entity_poly.pdbx_seq_one_letter_code
_entity_poly.pdbx_strand_id
1 'polypeptide(L)'
;MVALYIFTFFLATSVTYKFWQRLTYNSLVNIPLFIIIIVYQISGETFGFKELNENVYLYFSVFLILGSFIEICMVLLFRGLYNNQMPIKAAVNVPKTFCYLVIFISFLVLFFASLFARQYGLVSEEFEGKMASGFVGHLLVFLMITPPFIYLAYANKKITKSLFFFCVSLVFICLFLKQVKSWIMIPIVYFFVMYLYFNKVNKKKITLYSLCAAITLFMLFFLVYSLKAIIINPESNLLELFSQIYQHFLFYLFSGVGGFSEYLHANTNDLTDNWYVLVLPVVNIINMITAGTMESAINSKIYIINYEIDRGSNVFTIYGTMWMYLKYYAFLFYGFIVALQAFLYISRKNYVACSVFWMITSFGLFSWFDYYYFLLGAYEAPLYILVLAIIFMGKKNEKRMLNSYS
;
A
#
# COMPACT_ATOMS: atom_id res chain seq x y z
N MET A 1 26.78 8.83 -7.72
CA MET A 1 25.59 9.30 -6.96
C MET A 1 24.99 8.30 -5.95
N VAL A 2 25.03 6.99 -6.20
CA VAL A 2 24.47 5.93 -5.31
C VAL A 2 24.93 6.04 -3.84
N ALA A 3 26.24 6.23 -3.60
CA ALA A 3 26.79 6.32 -2.24
C ALA A 3 26.20 7.50 -1.43
N LEU A 4 25.93 8.62 -2.10
CA LEU A 4 25.27 9.77 -1.48
C LEU A 4 23.82 9.45 -1.11
N TYR A 5 23.08 8.73 -1.96
CA TYR A 5 21.73 8.29 -1.65
C TYR A 5 21.71 7.32 -0.46
N ILE A 6 22.64 6.36 -0.41
CA ILE A 6 22.79 5.45 0.73
C ILE A 6 23.05 6.22 2.02
N PHE A 7 24.03 7.14 1.99
CA PHE A 7 24.35 7.99 3.13
C PHE A 7 23.14 8.83 3.57
N THR A 8 22.46 9.48 2.62
CA THR A 8 21.27 10.28 2.88
C THR A 8 20.15 9.45 3.50
N PHE A 9 19.95 8.22 3.02
CA PHE A 9 18.95 7.30 3.56
C PHE A 9 19.16 7.00 5.04
N PHE A 10 20.37 6.60 5.40
CA PHE A 10 20.72 6.30 6.78
C PHE A 10 20.70 7.54 7.66
N LEU A 11 21.24 8.67 7.17
CA LEU A 11 21.27 9.92 7.91
C LEU A 11 19.85 10.43 8.21
N ALA A 12 19.02 10.57 7.18
CA ALA A 12 17.65 11.08 7.30
C ALA A 12 16.81 10.21 8.25
N THR A 13 16.89 8.88 8.09
CA THR A 13 16.19 7.93 8.97
C THR A 13 16.70 8.01 10.42
N SER A 14 18.01 8.10 10.63
CA SER A 14 18.61 8.16 11.98
C SER A 14 18.26 9.47 12.70
N VAL A 15 18.33 10.59 11.99
CA VAL A 15 17.99 11.91 12.53
C VAL A 15 16.51 11.95 12.89
N THR A 16 15.61 11.58 11.97
CA THR A 16 14.17 11.52 12.27
C THR A 16 13.88 10.59 13.45
N TYR A 17 14.52 9.42 13.51
CA TYR A 17 14.36 8.48 14.63
C TYR A 17 14.79 9.09 15.97
N LYS A 18 15.80 9.96 16.00
CA LYS A 18 16.21 10.66 17.24
C LYS A 18 15.08 11.56 17.79
N PHE A 19 14.32 12.21 16.93
CA PHE A 19 13.19 13.07 17.31
C PHE A 19 11.93 12.27 17.63
N TRP A 20 11.61 11.29 16.79
CA TRP A 20 10.37 10.52 16.89
C TRP A 20 10.46 9.27 17.77
N GLN A 21 11.67 8.79 18.08
CA GLN A 21 11.94 7.52 18.78
C GLN A 21 11.20 6.30 18.18
N ARG A 22 10.81 6.41 16.91
CA ARG A 22 10.08 5.42 16.12
C ARG A 22 10.26 5.74 14.64
N LEU A 23 10.03 4.75 13.77
CA LEU A 23 9.98 4.96 12.33
C LEU A 23 8.72 5.75 11.97
N THR A 24 8.88 6.69 11.07
CA THR A 24 7.83 7.60 10.59
C THR A 24 7.37 7.22 9.19
N TYR A 25 6.37 7.92 8.64
CA TYR A 25 5.86 7.64 7.30
C TYR A 25 6.98 7.71 6.26
N ASN A 26 7.74 8.81 6.24
CA ASN A 26 8.82 9.03 5.28
C ASN A 26 9.85 7.89 5.33
N SER A 27 10.30 7.48 6.51
CA SER A 27 11.22 6.35 6.64
C SER A 27 10.58 5.04 6.17
N LEU A 28 9.34 4.76 6.55
CA LEU A 28 8.66 3.50 6.23
C LEU A 28 8.45 3.32 4.73
N VAL A 29 7.96 4.34 4.02
CA VAL A 29 7.72 4.25 2.57
C VAL A 29 9.01 4.17 1.76
N ASN A 30 10.10 4.76 2.25
CA ASN A 30 11.38 4.73 1.57
C ASN A 30 12.20 3.44 1.81
N ILE A 31 11.90 2.64 2.84
CA ILE A 31 12.63 1.38 3.09
C ILE A 31 12.49 0.39 1.90
N PRO A 32 11.27 0.05 1.42
CA PRO A 32 11.12 -0.84 0.27
C PRO A 32 11.78 -0.29 -1.00
N LEU A 33 11.62 1.02 -1.25
CA LEU A 33 12.24 1.68 -2.40
C LEU A 33 13.77 1.60 -2.34
N PHE A 34 14.36 1.88 -1.18
CA PHE A 34 15.80 1.77 -0.95
C PHE A 34 16.30 0.37 -1.26
N ILE A 35 15.64 -0.67 -0.73
CA ILE A 35 16.02 -2.07 -1.00
C ILE A 35 15.97 -2.37 -2.50
N ILE A 36 14.89 -1.97 -3.18
CA ILE A 36 14.70 -2.25 -4.60
C ILE A 36 15.76 -1.55 -5.46
N ILE A 37 16.10 -0.29 -5.16
CA ILE A 37 17.15 0.43 -5.88
C ILE A 37 18.51 -0.26 -5.71
N ILE A 38 18.85 -0.71 -4.50
CA ILE A 38 20.11 -1.41 -4.25
C ILE A 38 20.14 -2.74 -4.98
N VAL A 39 19.05 -3.51 -4.95
CA VAL A 39 18.94 -4.77 -5.69
C VAL A 39 19.03 -4.52 -7.20
N TYR A 40 18.33 -3.52 -7.72
CA TYR A 40 18.41 -3.11 -9.12
C TYR A 40 19.86 -2.76 -9.49
N GLN A 41 20.55 -1.95 -8.67
CA GLN A 41 21.93 -1.55 -8.94
C GLN A 41 22.91 -2.73 -8.99
N ILE A 42 22.69 -3.75 -8.15
CA ILE A 42 23.60 -4.90 -8.04
C ILE A 42 23.32 -5.95 -9.11
N SER A 43 22.06 -6.20 -9.44
CA SER A 43 21.66 -7.34 -10.28
C SER A 43 20.88 -6.99 -11.54
N GLY A 44 20.46 -5.73 -11.72
CA GLY A 44 19.61 -5.31 -12.83
C GLY A 44 20.21 -5.64 -14.19
N GLU A 45 21.47 -5.25 -14.41
CA GLU A 45 22.20 -5.52 -15.66
C GLU A 45 22.31 -7.01 -15.96
N THR A 46 22.59 -7.85 -14.95
CA THR A 46 22.65 -9.31 -15.08
C THR A 46 21.33 -9.92 -15.57
N PHE A 47 20.20 -9.26 -15.31
CA PHE A 47 18.87 -9.68 -15.78
C PHE A 47 18.37 -8.87 -16.99
N GLY A 48 19.28 -8.18 -17.69
CA GLY A 48 18.96 -7.43 -18.92
C GLY A 48 18.25 -6.10 -18.68
N PHE A 49 18.16 -5.60 -17.45
CA PHE A 49 17.61 -4.28 -17.16
C PHE A 49 18.60 -3.18 -17.51
N LYS A 50 18.09 -2.04 -17.99
CA LYS A 50 18.90 -0.87 -18.35
C LYS A 50 19.56 -0.24 -17.12
N GLU A 51 20.66 0.46 -17.32
CA GLU A 51 21.31 1.20 -16.22
C GLU A 51 20.40 2.31 -15.69
N LEU A 52 20.46 2.57 -14.38
CA LEU A 52 19.69 3.64 -13.76
C LEU A 52 20.32 5.01 -14.00
N ASN A 53 19.49 5.97 -14.41
CA ASN A 53 19.85 7.37 -14.50
C ASN A 53 20.30 7.90 -13.15
N GLU A 54 21.47 8.55 -13.08
CA GLU A 54 22.00 9.05 -11.82
C GLU A 54 21.09 10.06 -11.10
N ASN A 55 20.23 10.78 -11.84
CA ASN A 55 19.29 11.73 -11.26
C ASN A 55 18.21 11.05 -10.42
N VAL A 56 17.93 9.76 -10.61
CA VAL A 56 17.00 9.00 -9.75
C VAL A 56 17.45 9.07 -8.29
N TYR A 57 18.75 8.87 -8.03
CA TYR A 57 19.31 8.94 -6.68
C TYR A 57 19.19 10.34 -6.09
N LEU A 58 19.39 11.37 -6.92
CA LEU A 58 19.27 12.77 -6.50
C LEU A 58 17.83 13.09 -6.09
N TYR A 59 16.85 12.81 -6.96
CA TYR A 59 15.45 13.13 -6.68
C TYR A 59 14.93 12.41 -5.45
N PHE A 60 15.22 11.12 -5.31
CA PHE A 60 14.80 10.37 -4.12
C PHE A 60 15.50 10.86 -2.85
N SER A 61 16.77 11.28 -2.93
CA SER A 61 17.46 11.93 -1.80
C SER A 61 16.75 13.22 -1.38
N VAL A 62 16.36 14.07 -2.34
CA VAL A 62 15.66 15.33 -2.06
C VAL A 62 14.30 15.10 -1.43
N PHE A 63 13.48 14.18 -1.98
CA PHE A 63 12.20 13.79 -1.37
C PHE A 63 12.39 13.31 0.07
N LEU A 64 13.38 12.44 0.30
CA LEU A 64 13.65 11.90 1.63
C LEU A 64 14.08 13.00 2.62
N ILE A 65 15.00 13.88 2.24
CA ILE A 65 15.46 15.00 3.07
C ILE A 65 14.29 15.91 3.42
N LEU A 66 13.47 16.28 2.44
CA LEU A 66 12.30 17.12 2.63
C LEU A 66 11.29 16.48 3.59
N GLY A 67 10.97 15.19 3.38
CA GLY A 67 10.09 14.45 4.26
C GLY A 67 10.60 14.41 5.70
N SER A 68 11.90 14.15 5.88
CA SER A 68 12.53 14.13 7.21
C SER A 68 12.51 15.50 7.87
N PHE A 69 12.78 16.58 7.13
CA PHE A 69 12.69 17.95 7.63
C PHE A 69 11.27 18.25 8.14
N ILE A 70 10.24 17.94 7.35
CA ILE A 70 8.85 18.17 7.71
C ILE A 70 8.45 17.36 8.95
N GLU A 71 8.83 16.09 9.02
CA GLU A 71 8.54 15.25 10.19
C GLU A 71 9.18 15.80 11.47
N ILE A 72 10.41 16.31 11.39
CA ILE A 72 11.09 16.96 12.52
C ILE A 72 10.31 18.21 12.93
N CYS A 73 9.96 19.08 11.97
CA CYS A 73 9.16 20.27 12.23
C CYS A 73 7.82 19.92 12.89
N MET A 74 7.11 18.91 12.41
CA MET A 74 5.81 18.49 12.96
C MET A 74 5.93 18.01 14.41
N VAL A 75 6.96 17.22 14.75
CA VAL A 75 7.16 16.80 16.15
C VAL A 75 7.53 17.96 17.06
N LEU A 76 8.30 18.94 16.57
CA LEU A 76 8.68 20.12 17.35
C LEU A 76 7.49 21.07 17.56
N LEU A 77 6.73 21.37 16.51
CA LEU A 77 5.54 22.24 16.56
C LEU A 77 4.44 21.64 17.43
N PHE A 78 4.23 20.32 17.36
CA PHE A 78 3.18 19.62 18.11
C PHE A 78 3.73 18.82 19.30
N ARG A 79 4.84 19.26 19.91
CA ARG A 79 5.50 18.55 21.02
C ARG A 79 4.56 18.28 22.20
N GLY A 80 3.58 19.16 22.45
CA GLY A 80 2.56 18.95 23.49
C GLY A 80 1.57 17.80 23.22
N LEU A 81 1.36 17.45 21.95
CA LEU A 81 0.50 16.33 21.53
C LEU A 81 1.28 15.03 21.34
N TYR A 82 2.61 15.12 21.23
CA TYR A 82 3.46 13.99 20.94
C TYR A 82 3.44 12.95 22.06
N ASN A 83 3.11 11.71 21.69
CA ASN A 83 3.03 10.59 22.63
C ASN A 83 3.53 9.29 21.98
N ASN A 84 4.39 8.55 22.69
CA ASN A 84 4.96 7.26 22.28
C ASN A 84 4.35 6.03 22.94
N GLN A 85 3.42 6.22 23.87
CA GLN A 85 2.76 5.12 24.56
C GLN A 85 1.92 4.30 23.58
N MET A 86 2.03 2.98 23.69
CA MET A 86 1.25 2.07 22.86
C MET A 86 -0.23 2.11 23.24
N PRO A 87 -1.14 1.89 22.29
CA PRO A 87 -2.57 1.84 22.58
C PRO A 87 -2.92 0.61 23.42
N ILE A 88 -4.02 0.71 24.16
CA ILE A 88 -4.57 -0.41 24.93
C ILE A 88 -5.57 -1.16 24.04
N LYS A 89 -5.26 -2.41 23.64
CA LYS A 89 -6.14 -3.24 22.81
C LYS A 89 -7.57 -3.38 23.37
N ALA A 90 -7.68 -3.51 24.68
CA ALA A 90 -8.94 -3.68 25.38
C ALA A 90 -9.84 -2.42 25.35
N ALA A 91 -9.28 -1.25 25.00
CA ALA A 91 -10.06 -0.03 24.82
C ALA A 91 -10.88 -0.05 23.53
N VAL A 92 -10.49 -0.86 22.54
CA VAL A 92 -11.22 -0.99 21.27
C VAL A 92 -12.19 -2.17 21.35
N ASN A 93 -13.49 -1.90 21.27
CA ASN A 93 -14.53 -2.92 21.40
C ASN A 93 -15.13 -3.29 20.05
N VAL A 94 -14.49 -4.24 19.36
CA VAL A 94 -15.05 -4.85 18.14
C VAL A 94 -16.04 -5.96 18.53
N PRO A 95 -17.34 -5.82 18.24
CA PRO A 95 -18.34 -6.81 18.63
C PRO A 95 -18.29 -8.04 17.72
N LYS A 96 -18.71 -9.20 18.25
CA LYS A 96 -18.84 -10.44 17.47
C LYS A 96 -19.78 -10.29 16.26
N THR A 97 -20.80 -9.43 16.37
CA THR A 97 -21.73 -9.11 15.28
C THR A 97 -21.02 -8.51 14.06
N PHE A 98 -19.93 -7.77 14.24
CA PHE A 98 -19.13 -7.26 13.14
C PHE A 98 -18.48 -8.41 12.35
N CYS A 99 -17.97 -9.44 13.02
CA CYS A 99 -17.40 -10.61 12.32
C CYS A 99 -18.47 -11.36 11.51
N TYR A 100 -19.70 -11.44 12.01
CA TYR A 100 -20.81 -12.01 11.24
C TYR A 100 -21.21 -11.15 10.03
N LEU A 101 -21.16 -9.82 10.16
CA LEU A 101 -21.34 -8.91 9.03
C LEU A 101 -20.25 -9.14 7.96
N VAL A 102 -18.99 -9.29 8.35
CA VAL A 102 -17.89 -9.60 7.42
C VAL A 102 -18.12 -10.93 6.71
N ILE A 103 -18.58 -11.95 7.43
CA ILE A 103 -18.92 -13.25 6.82
C ILE A 103 -20.05 -13.08 5.80
N PHE A 104 -21.12 -12.37 6.15
CA PHE A 104 -22.24 -12.11 5.25
C PHE A 104 -21.79 -11.38 3.98
N ILE A 105 -21.02 -10.30 4.11
CA ILE A 105 -20.49 -9.55 2.97
C ILE A 105 -19.59 -10.43 2.10
N SER A 106 -18.77 -11.28 2.71
CA SER A 106 -17.91 -12.19 1.96
C SER A 106 -18.72 -13.21 1.16
N PHE A 107 -19.78 -13.79 1.74
CA PHE A 107 -20.69 -14.68 0.99
C PHE A 107 -21.42 -13.94 -0.14
N LEU A 108 -21.80 -12.68 0.07
CA LEU A 108 -22.40 -11.85 -0.97
C LEU A 108 -21.42 -11.63 -2.14
N VAL A 109 -20.15 -11.34 -1.85
CA VAL A 109 -19.10 -11.23 -2.88
C VAL A 109 -18.89 -12.56 -3.60
N LEU A 110 -18.82 -13.69 -2.89
CA LEU A 110 -18.69 -15.02 -3.51
C LEU A 110 -19.88 -15.36 -4.41
N PHE A 111 -21.10 -14.97 -4.01
CA PHE A 111 -22.29 -15.13 -4.82
C PHE A 111 -22.15 -14.39 -6.15
N PHE A 112 -21.82 -13.09 -6.12
CA PHE A 112 -21.61 -12.32 -7.35
C PHE A 112 -20.43 -12.84 -8.17
N ALA A 113 -19.33 -13.22 -7.54
CA ALA A 113 -18.19 -13.82 -8.23
C ALA A 113 -18.59 -15.09 -8.98
N SER A 114 -19.46 -15.94 -8.41
CA SER A 114 -19.95 -17.13 -9.11
C SER A 114 -20.83 -16.79 -10.32
N LEU A 115 -21.67 -15.74 -10.22
CA LEU A 115 -22.46 -15.25 -11.36
C LEU A 115 -21.57 -14.71 -12.48
N PHE A 116 -20.59 -13.87 -12.13
CA PHE A 116 -19.66 -13.30 -13.11
C PHE A 116 -18.77 -14.38 -13.73
N ALA A 117 -18.28 -15.34 -12.94
CA ALA A 117 -17.46 -16.44 -13.45
C ALA A 117 -18.24 -17.32 -14.42
N ARG A 118 -19.54 -17.55 -14.18
CA ARG A 118 -20.40 -18.31 -15.11
C ARG A 118 -20.62 -17.56 -16.43
N GLN A 119 -20.68 -16.24 -16.39
CA GLN A 119 -20.93 -15.41 -17.57
C GLN A 119 -19.66 -15.14 -18.39
N TYR A 120 -18.54 -14.87 -17.73
CA TYR A 120 -17.33 -14.35 -18.36
C TYR A 120 -16.11 -15.28 -18.24
N GLY A 121 -16.17 -16.34 -17.42
CA GLY A 121 -15.03 -17.20 -17.08
C GLY A 121 -14.17 -16.64 -15.93
N LEU A 122 -13.58 -17.53 -15.12
CA LEU A 122 -12.96 -17.19 -13.83
C LEU A 122 -11.60 -16.45 -13.94
N VAL A 123 -11.13 -16.03 -15.12
CA VAL A 123 -9.82 -15.37 -15.32
C VAL A 123 -9.86 -14.35 -16.48
N SER A 124 -11.05 -13.99 -16.96
CA SER A 124 -11.18 -13.02 -18.05
C SER A 124 -10.99 -11.59 -17.55
N GLU A 125 -10.60 -10.70 -18.47
CA GLU A 125 -10.50 -9.26 -18.18
C GLU A 125 -11.88 -8.69 -17.81
N GLU A 126 -12.96 -9.20 -18.41
CA GLU A 126 -14.32 -8.83 -18.06
C GLU A 126 -14.69 -9.24 -16.64
N PHE A 127 -14.31 -10.45 -16.21
CA PHE A 127 -14.52 -10.90 -14.83
C PHE A 127 -13.77 -10.02 -13.84
N GLU A 128 -12.48 -9.75 -14.11
CA GLU A 128 -11.66 -8.85 -13.30
C GLU A 128 -12.28 -7.45 -13.22
N GLY A 129 -12.69 -6.89 -14.37
CA GLY A 129 -13.33 -5.57 -14.46
C GLY A 129 -14.64 -5.49 -13.68
N LYS A 130 -15.47 -6.54 -13.70
CA LYS A 130 -16.72 -6.61 -12.91
C LYS A 130 -16.45 -6.77 -11.42
N MET A 131 -15.46 -7.55 -11.03
CA MET A 131 -15.02 -7.66 -9.64
C MET A 131 -14.44 -6.34 -9.12
N ALA A 132 -13.82 -5.54 -9.99
CA ALA A 132 -13.20 -4.26 -9.63
C ALA A 132 -14.12 -3.04 -9.71
N SER A 133 -15.38 -3.20 -10.14
CA SER A 133 -16.30 -2.08 -10.38
C SER A 133 -17.64 -2.23 -9.65
N GLY A 134 -18.38 -1.12 -9.59
CA GLY A 134 -19.70 -1.05 -9.00
C GLY A 134 -19.74 -1.52 -7.54
N PHE A 135 -20.90 -2.04 -7.13
CA PHE A 135 -21.15 -2.43 -5.75
C PHE A 135 -20.18 -3.51 -5.22
N VAL A 136 -19.80 -4.50 -6.05
CA VAL A 136 -18.86 -5.56 -5.63
C VAL A 136 -17.47 -4.98 -5.36
N GLY A 137 -17.01 -4.04 -6.19
CA GLY A 137 -15.75 -3.33 -5.96
C GLY A 137 -15.71 -2.65 -4.58
N HIS A 138 -16.78 -1.92 -4.21
CA HIS A 138 -16.88 -1.27 -2.90
C HIS A 138 -16.90 -2.28 -1.74
N LEU A 139 -17.61 -3.40 -1.88
CA LEU A 139 -17.59 -4.47 -0.89
C LEU A 139 -16.19 -5.05 -0.69
N LEU A 140 -15.42 -5.23 -1.77
CA LEU A 140 -14.03 -5.69 -1.68
C LEU A 140 -13.12 -4.67 -0.97
N VAL A 141 -13.32 -3.36 -1.21
CA VAL A 141 -12.59 -2.31 -0.47
C VAL A 141 -12.92 -2.38 1.02
N PHE A 142 -14.20 -2.59 1.35
CA PHE A 142 -14.62 -2.80 2.73
C PHE A 142 -14.02 -4.07 3.33
N LEU A 143 -13.98 -5.20 2.61
CA LEU A 143 -13.36 -6.43 3.11
C LEU A 143 -11.85 -6.25 3.34
N MET A 144 -11.15 -5.51 2.48
CA MET A 144 -9.71 -5.23 2.58
C MET A 144 -9.32 -4.63 3.93
N ILE A 145 -10.14 -3.75 4.52
CA ILE A 145 -9.79 -3.06 5.77
C ILE A 145 -10.15 -3.85 7.04
N THR A 146 -10.91 -4.94 6.92
CA THR A 146 -11.45 -5.68 8.06
C THR A 146 -10.48 -6.56 8.87
N PRO A 147 -9.35 -7.09 8.34
CA PRO A 147 -8.52 -8.06 9.08
C PRO A 147 -8.02 -7.58 10.47
N PRO A 148 -7.53 -6.33 10.65
CA PRO A 148 -7.15 -5.85 11.98
C PRO A 148 -8.32 -5.85 12.99
N PHE A 149 -9.53 -5.53 12.55
CA PHE A 149 -10.70 -5.50 13.40
C PHE A 149 -11.14 -6.91 13.82
N ILE A 150 -11.07 -7.88 12.89
CA ILE A 150 -11.31 -9.30 13.18
C ILE A 150 -10.30 -9.80 14.21
N TYR A 151 -9.02 -9.41 14.08
CA TYR A 151 -8.00 -9.71 15.08
C TYR A 151 -8.27 -9.08 16.43
N LEU A 152 -8.73 -7.82 16.48
CA LEU A 152 -9.09 -7.18 17.75
C LEU A 152 -10.26 -7.90 18.44
N ALA A 153 -11.27 -8.34 17.69
CA ALA A 153 -12.34 -9.17 18.23
C ALA A 153 -11.81 -10.49 18.82
N TYR A 154 -10.86 -11.14 18.15
CA TYR A 154 -10.21 -12.35 18.64
C TYR A 154 -9.33 -12.09 19.88
N ALA A 155 -8.46 -11.08 19.83
CA ALA A 155 -7.56 -10.71 20.90
C ALA A 155 -8.30 -10.31 22.18
N ASN A 156 -9.47 -9.68 22.03
CA ASN A 156 -10.36 -9.32 23.14
C ASN A 156 -11.36 -10.45 23.51
N LYS A 157 -11.10 -11.69 23.06
CA LYS A 157 -11.87 -12.91 23.38
C LYS A 157 -13.36 -12.83 23.02
N LYS A 158 -13.75 -12.01 22.05
CA LYS A 158 -15.15 -11.89 21.55
C LYS A 158 -15.50 -12.99 20.56
N ILE A 159 -14.51 -13.58 19.90
CA ILE A 159 -14.65 -14.70 18.96
C ILE A 159 -13.66 -15.82 19.28
N THR A 160 -14.00 -17.04 18.85
CA THR A 160 -13.13 -18.21 19.00
C THR A 160 -12.00 -18.18 17.96
N LYS A 161 -10.94 -18.96 18.21
CA LYS A 161 -9.82 -19.15 17.27
C LYS A 161 -10.31 -19.67 15.90
N SER A 162 -11.24 -20.62 15.90
CA SER A 162 -11.82 -21.17 14.66
C SER A 162 -12.56 -20.09 13.87
N LEU A 163 -13.42 -19.30 14.52
CA LEU A 163 -14.15 -18.21 13.85
C LEU A 163 -13.20 -17.13 13.31
N PHE A 164 -12.12 -16.83 14.02
CA PHE A 164 -11.07 -15.92 13.55
C PHE A 164 -10.45 -16.40 12.22
N PHE A 165 -9.96 -17.64 12.18
CA PHE A 165 -9.35 -18.19 10.96
C PHE A 165 -10.37 -18.29 9.82
N PHE A 166 -11.59 -18.73 10.11
CA PHE A 166 -12.65 -18.80 9.10
C PHE A 166 -12.94 -17.42 8.48
N CYS A 167 -13.14 -16.37 9.30
CA CYS A 167 -13.40 -15.02 8.80
C CYS A 167 -12.24 -14.50 7.95
N VAL A 168 -11.00 -14.62 8.45
CA VAL A 168 -9.81 -14.12 7.75
C VAL A 168 -9.60 -14.85 6.41
N SER A 169 -9.72 -16.18 6.40
CA SER A 169 -9.62 -16.95 5.16
C SER A 169 -10.68 -16.56 4.15
N LEU A 170 -11.93 -16.36 4.59
CA LEU A 170 -13.03 -15.96 3.72
C LEU A 170 -12.79 -14.59 3.07
N VAL A 171 -12.29 -13.62 3.85
CA VAL A 171 -11.88 -12.30 3.34
C VAL A 171 -10.79 -12.45 2.28
N PHE A 172 -9.73 -13.21 2.56
CA PHE A 172 -8.63 -13.36 1.61
C PHE A 172 -9.00 -14.14 0.35
N ILE A 173 -9.93 -15.11 0.42
CA ILE A 173 -10.49 -15.76 -0.76
C ILE A 173 -11.21 -14.74 -1.64
N CYS A 174 -12.05 -13.88 -1.05
CA CYS A 174 -12.76 -12.84 -1.81
C CYS A 174 -11.81 -11.86 -2.50
N LEU A 175 -10.78 -11.41 -1.79
CA LEU A 175 -9.76 -10.50 -2.34
C LEU A 175 -8.92 -11.18 -3.43
N PHE A 176 -8.64 -12.48 -3.28
CA PHE A 176 -7.93 -13.28 -4.28
C PHE A 176 -8.70 -13.40 -5.59
N LEU A 177 -10.03 -13.54 -5.53
CA LEU A 177 -10.88 -13.60 -6.72
C LEU A 177 -10.83 -12.32 -7.56
N LYS A 178 -10.40 -11.18 -7.01
CA LYS A 178 -10.21 -9.97 -7.80
C LYS A 178 -9.02 -10.05 -8.76
N GLN A 179 -8.06 -10.97 -8.53
CA GLN A 179 -6.87 -11.18 -9.35
C GLN A 179 -5.90 -9.98 -9.45
N VAL A 180 -6.16 -8.89 -8.71
CA VAL A 180 -5.25 -7.75 -8.60
C VAL A 180 -4.37 -7.92 -7.36
N LYS A 181 -3.06 -8.10 -7.59
CA LYS A 181 -2.06 -8.41 -6.55
C LYS A 181 -2.13 -7.46 -5.34
N SER A 182 -2.15 -6.16 -5.60
CA SER A 182 -2.14 -5.13 -4.55
C SER A 182 -3.30 -5.28 -3.56
N TRP A 183 -4.46 -5.79 -4.01
CA TRP A 183 -5.65 -5.96 -3.18
C TRP A 183 -5.54 -7.08 -2.14
N ILE A 184 -4.54 -7.95 -2.28
CA ILE A 184 -4.21 -8.98 -1.29
C ILE A 184 -3.00 -8.54 -0.47
N MET A 185 -2.03 -7.90 -1.12
CA MET A 185 -0.78 -7.49 -0.48
C MET A 185 -1.00 -6.35 0.54
N ILE A 186 -1.74 -5.31 0.17
CA ILE A 186 -2.03 -4.15 1.04
C ILE A 186 -2.73 -4.57 2.34
N PRO A 187 -3.80 -5.39 2.36
CA PRO A 187 -4.44 -5.80 3.60
C PRO A 187 -3.58 -6.72 4.47
N ILE A 188 -2.69 -7.54 3.89
CA ILE A 188 -1.68 -8.30 4.66
C ILE A 188 -0.73 -7.33 5.38
N VAL A 189 -0.21 -6.34 4.66
CA VAL A 189 0.67 -5.32 5.22
C VAL A 189 -0.05 -4.52 6.30
N TYR A 190 -1.27 -4.06 6.03
CA TYR A 190 -2.09 -3.33 7.00
C TYR A 190 -2.37 -4.16 8.26
N PHE A 191 -2.73 -5.44 8.08
CA PHE A 191 -2.90 -6.38 9.18
C PHE A 191 -1.63 -6.53 10.01
N PHE A 192 -0.48 -6.69 9.36
CA PHE A 192 0.81 -6.85 10.00
C PHE A 192 1.23 -5.60 10.79
N VAL A 193 1.15 -4.41 10.21
CA VAL A 193 1.55 -3.17 10.91
C VAL A 193 0.61 -2.86 12.06
N MET A 194 -0.69 -3.12 11.92
CA MET A 194 -1.65 -2.98 13.04
C MET A 194 -1.40 -4.01 14.14
N TYR A 195 -1.02 -5.24 13.78
CA TYR A 195 -0.58 -6.23 14.76
C TYR A 195 0.63 -5.72 15.54
N LEU A 196 1.67 -5.20 14.89
CA LEU A 196 2.83 -4.62 15.56
C LEU A 196 2.48 -3.39 16.41
N TYR A 197 1.56 -2.54 15.94
CA TYR A 197 1.11 -1.35 16.66
C TYR A 197 0.51 -1.68 18.02
N PHE A 198 -0.24 -2.77 18.12
CA PHE A 198 -0.89 -3.22 19.34
C PHE A 198 -0.06 -4.20 20.19
N ASN A 199 0.98 -4.82 19.64
CA ASN A 199 1.75 -5.86 20.31
C ASN A 199 3.19 -5.42 20.55
N LYS A 200 3.69 -5.58 21.78
CA LYS A 200 5.13 -5.52 22.04
C LYS A 200 5.79 -6.76 21.46
N VAL A 201 6.24 -6.66 20.21
CA VAL A 201 6.99 -7.71 19.53
C VAL A 201 8.48 -7.40 19.63
N ASN A 202 9.29 -8.38 20.04
CA ASN A 202 10.72 -8.20 20.10
C ASN A 202 11.34 -8.18 18.69
N LYS A 203 12.56 -7.63 18.56
CA LYS A 203 13.25 -7.46 17.26
C LYS A 203 13.35 -8.77 16.47
N LYS A 204 13.73 -9.88 17.12
CA LYS A 204 13.84 -11.21 16.48
C LYS A 204 12.52 -11.67 15.84
N LYS A 205 11.41 -11.52 16.57
CA LYS A 205 10.07 -11.88 16.06
C LYS A 205 9.60 -10.94 14.95
N ILE A 206 9.92 -9.63 15.03
CA ILE A 206 9.63 -8.70 13.94
C ILE A 206 10.33 -9.16 12.66
N THR A 207 11.63 -9.45 12.73
CA THR A 207 12.39 -9.95 11.57
C THR A 207 11.79 -11.23 11.01
N LEU A 208 11.46 -12.20 11.87
CA LEU A 208 10.82 -13.45 11.45
C LEU A 208 9.46 -13.20 10.77
N TYR A 209 8.60 -12.39 11.37
CA TYR A 209 7.27 -12.13 10.82
C TYR A 209 7.33 -11.32 9.53
N SER A 210 8.26 -10.37 9.41
CA SER A 210 8.52 -9.65 8.17
C SER A 210 9.01 -10.61 7.07
N LEU A 211 9.89 -11.55 7.39
CA LEU A 211 10.33 -12.58 6.45
C LEU A 211 9.17 -13.49 6.01
N CYS A 212 8.36 -13.97 6.96
CA CYS A 212 7.16 -14.77 6.65
C CYS A 212 6.17 -13.99 5.77
N ALA A 213 5.96 -12.71 6.05
CA ALA A 213 5.11 -11.84 5.23
C ALA A 213 5.70 -11.69 3.82
N ALA A 214 7.00 -11.41 3.69
CA ALA A 214 7.65 -11.30 2.38
C ALA A 214 7.54 -12.60 1.56
N ILE A 215 7.79 -13.76 2.18
CA ILE A 215 7.62 -15.07 1.55
C ILE A 215 6.15 -15.28 1.15
N THR A 216 5.20 -14.94 2.01
CA THR A 216 3.77 -15.09 1.70
C THR A 216 3.36 -14.21 0.51
N LEU A 217 3.83 -12.96 0.47
CA LEU A 217 3.59 -12.03 -0.64
C LEU A 217 4.21 -12.55 -1.94
N PHE A 218 5.43 -13.09 -1.88
CA PHE A 218 6.09 -13.73 -3.00
C PHE A 218 5.32 -14.95 -3.50
N MET A 219 4.92 -15.86 -2.60
CA MET A 219 4.13 -17.04 -2.96
C MET A 219 2.77 -16.68 -3.56
N LEU A 220 2.10 -15.64 -3.04
CA LEU A 220 0.83 -15.16 -3.58
C LEU A 220 1.01 -14.56 -4.98
N PHE A 221 2.09 -13.80 -5.22
CA PHE A 221 2.41 -13.31 -6.56
C PHE A 221 2.55 -14.48 -7.53
N PHE A 222 3.38 -15.47 -7.19
CA PHE A 222 3.58 -16.65 -8.02
C PHE A 222 2.27 -17.41 -8.25
N LEU A 223 1.48 -17.63 -7.20
CA LEU A 223 0.20 -18.34 -7.29
C LEU A 223 -0.78 -17.67 -8.27
N VAL A 224 -0.92 -16.34 -8.21
CA VAL A 224 -1.82 -15.61 -9.12
C VAL A 224 -1.39 -15.79 -10.58
N TYR A 225 -0.09 -15.73 -10.87
CA TYR A 225 0.41 -15.92 -12.22
C TYR A 225 0.38 -17.36 -12.71
N SER A 226 0.74 -18.31 -11.85
CA SER A 226 0.67 -19.72 -12.19
C SER A 226 -0.76 -20.13 -12.51
N LEU A 227 -1.76 -19.65 -11.74
CA LEU A 227 -3.17 -19.91 -12.07
C LEU A 227 -3.56 -19.34 -13.43
N LYS A 228 -3.21 -18.07 -13.71
CA LYS A 228 -3.53 -17.43 -14.99
C LYS A 228 -2.86 -18.16 -16.16
N ALA A 229 -1.60 -18.54 -16.01
CA ALA A 229 -0.85 -19.20 -17.06
C ALA A 229 -1.27 -20.66 -17.31
N ILE A 230 -1.55 -21.45 -16.27
CA ILE A 230 -2.03 -22.83 -16.41
C ILE A 230 -3.39 -22.86 -17.11
N ILE A 231 -4.27 -21.89 -16.80
CA ILE A 231 -5.60 -21.83 -17.41
C ILE A 231 -5.51 -21.42 -18.89
N ILE A 232 -4.59 -20.53 -19.25
CA ILE A 232 -4.43 -20.05 -20.63
C ILE A 232 -3.63 -21.05 -21.49
N ASN A 233 -2.55 -21.62 -20.96
CA ASN A 233 -1.63 -22.53 -21.65
C ASN A 233 -1.40 -23.82 -20.83
N PRO A 234 -2.37 -24.75 -20.81
CA PRO A 234 -2.31 -25.95 -19.99
C PRO A 234 -1.17 -26.92 -20.36
N GLU A 235 -0.62 -26.80 -21.56
CA GLU A 235 0.47 -27.67 -22.07
C GLU A 235 1.88 -27.09 -21.86
N SER A 236 2.00 -25.91 -21.23
CA SER A 236 3.30 -25.27 -21.01
C SER A 236 4.24 -26.09 -20.12
N ASN A 237 5.53 -26.13 -20.48
CA ASN A 237 6.55 -26.76 -19.64
C ASN A 237 6.66 -25.99 -18.31
N LEU A 238 6.54 -26.70 -17.19
CA LEU A 238 6.58 -26.13 -15.85
C LEU A 238 7.83 -25.28 -15.61
N LEU A 239 9.01 -25.72 -16.07
CA LEU A 239 10.27 -24.99 -15.89
C LEU A 239 10.28 -23.66 -16.66
N GLU A 240 9.80 -23.68 -17.90
CA GLU A 240 9.69 -22.49 -18.73
C GLU A 240 8.69 -21.49 -18.14
N LEU A 241 7.56 -22.00 -17.65
CA LEU A 241 6.56 -21.20 -16.95
C LEU A 241 7.15 -20.53 -15.70
N PHE A 242 7.90 -21.27 -14.88
CA PHE A 242 8.57 -20.69 -13.71
C PHE A 242 9.56 -19.59 -14.09
N SER A 243 10.34 -19.79 -15.16
CA SER A 243 11.27 -18.78 -15.67
C SER A 243 10.54 -17.51 -16.13
N GLN A 244 9.45 -17.66 -16.89
CA GLN A 244 8.63 -16.53 -17.35
C GLN A 244 7.99 -15.76 -16.19
N ILE A 245 7.42 -16.45 -15.19
CA ILE A 245 6.84 -15.81 -14.01
C ILE A 245 7.92 -15.08 -13.21
N TYR A 246 9.12 -15.66 -13.10
CA TYR A 246 10.24 -15.03 -12.41
C TYR A 246 10.74 -13.77 -13.13
N GLN A 247 10.94 -13.81 -14.45
CA GLN A 247 11.26 -12.61 -15.23
C GLN A 247 10.17 -11.54 -15.10
N HIS A 248 8.90 -11.95 -15.13
CA HIS A 248 7.78 -11.04 -14.93
C HIS A 248 7.72 -10.46 -13.51
N PHE A 249 8.10 -11.24 -12.50
CA PHE A 249 8.26 -10.74 -11.13
C PHE A 249 9.33 -9.67 -11.04
N LEU A 250 10.52 -9.91 -11.60
CA LEU A 250 11.61 -8.92 -11.64
C LEU A 250 11.19 -7.68 -12.42
N PHE A 251 10.52 -7.85 -13.56
CA PHE A 251 10.00 -6.72 -14.34
C PHE A 251 9.06 -5.85 -13.49
N TYR A 252 8.11 -6.47 -12.78
CA TYR A 252 7.24 -5.74 -11.87
C TYR A 252 8.02 -5.07 -10.75
N LEU A 253 8.95 -5.80 -10.10
CA LEU A 253 9.77 -5.31 -8.99
C LEU A 253 10.55 -4.03 -9.37
N PHE A 254 11.05 -3.98 -10.60
CA PHE A 254 11.91 -2.91 -11.10
C PHE A 254 11.16 -1.86 -11.92
N SER A 255 9.91 -2.12 -12.30
CA SER A 255 9.10 -1.26 -13.19
C SER A 255 9.04 0.20 -12.77
N GLY A 256 8.75 0.47 -11.50
CA GLY A 256 8.56 1.85 -11.02
C GLY A 256 9.85 2.68 -11.03
N VAL A 257 10.98 2.08 -10.63
CA VAL A 257 12.30 2.73 -10.59
C VAL A 257 12.88 2.85 -12.00
N GLY A 258 12.88 1.76 -12.76
CA GLY A 258 13.36 1.74 -14.14
C GLY A 258 12.53 2.64 -15.06
N GLY A 259 11.21 2.65 -14.91
CA GLY A 259 10.33 3.53 -15.68
C GLY A 259 10.63 5.00 -15.43
N PHE A 260 10.86 5.38 -14.16
CA PHE A 260 11.25 6.75 -13.82
C PHE A 260 12.67 7.10 -14.33
N SER A 261 13.61 6.14 -14.28
CA SER A 261 14.94 6.29 -14.87
C SER A 261 14.87 6.63 -16.36
N GLU A 262 14.13 5.84 -17.13
CA GLU A 262 13.96 6.04 -18.58
C GLU A 262 13.23 7.34 -18.91
N TYR A 263 12.26 7.73 -18.08
CA TYR A 263 11.62 9.05 -18.18
C TYR A 263 12.65 10.19 -18.10
N LEU A 264 13.61 10.09 -17.17
CA LEU A 264 14.68 11.09 -17.01
C LEU A 264 15.67 11.05 -18.18
N HIS A 265 15.97 9.86 -18.72
CA HIS A 265 16.82 9.71 -19.92
C HIS A 265 16.19 10.31 -21.17
N ALA A 266 14.89 10.13 -21.35
CA ALA A 266 14.17 10.63 -22.51
C ALA A 266 14.15 12.17 -22.57
N ASN A 267 14.57 12.85 -21.50
CA ASN A 267 14.63 14.31 -21.36
C ASN A 267 13.35 15.00 -21.89
N THR A 268 12.21 14.33 -21.67
CA THR A 268 10.95 14.77 -22.26
C THR A 268 10.46 16.00 -21.52
N ASN A 269 10.54 17.15 -22.20
CA ASN A 269 9.84 18.37 -21.81
C ASN A 269 8.31 18.24 -21.99
N ASP A 270 7.80 17.07 -22.38
CA ASP A 270 6.37 16.79 -22.46
C ASP A 270 5.70 17.09 -21.12
N LEU A 271 5.01 18.22 -21.10
CA LEU A 271 4.20 18.77 -20.03
C LEU A 271 3.02 17.83 -19.81
N THR A 272 3.22 16.81 -18.99
CA THR A 272 2.10 16.07 -18.37
C THR A 272 1.57 16.86 -17.18
N ASP A 273 1.29 18.15 -17.33
CA ASP A 273 0.84 19.08 -16.27
C ASP A 273 -0.64 18.86 -15.88
N ASN A 274 -1.04 17.59 -15.80
CA ASN A 274 -2.37 17.16 -15.41
C ASN A 274 -2.36 16.81 -13.92
N TRP A 275 -2.16 17.82 -13.07
CA TRP A 275 -2.13 17.68 -11.60
C TRP A 275 -3.34 16.90 -11.06
N TYR A 276 -4.49 17.03 -11.74
CA TYR A 276 -5.75 16.40 -11.39
C TYR A 276 -5.66 14.86 -11.37
N VAL A 277 -4.72 14.26 -12.11
CA VAL A 277 -4.46 12.80 -12.11
C VAL A 277 -4.06 12.31 -10.71
N LEU A 278 -3.30 13.11 -9.95
CA LEU A 278 -2.85 12.74 -8.60
C LEU A 278 -3.98 12.75 -7.55
N VAL A 279 -5.12 13.34 -7.88
CA VAL A 279 -6.31 13.41 -7.04
C VAL A 279 -7.57 13.03 -7.81
N LEU A 280 -7.39 12.16 -8.82
CA LEU A 280 -8.43 11.81 -9.78
C LEU A 280 -9.76 11.39 -9.13
N PRO A 281 -9.80 10.60 -8.04
CA PRO A 281 -11.06 10.24 -7.43
C PRO A 281 -11.87 11.46 -6.95
N VAL A 282 -11.20 12.49 -6.43
CA VAL A 282 -11.86 13.74 -6.00
C VAL A 282 -12.41 14.47 -7.22
N VAL A 283 -11.64 14.55 -8.30
CA VAL A 283 -12.02 15.18 -9.57
C VAL A 283 -13.24 14.48 -10.17
N ASN A 284 -13.21 13.15 -10.19
CA ASN A 284 -14.30 12.33 -10.71
C ASN A 284 -15.58 12.43 -9.87
N ILE A 285 -15.47 12.59 -8.55
CA ILE A 285 -16.64 12.89 -7.71
C ILE A 285 -17.25 14.24 -8.10
N ILE A 286 -16.41 15.26 -8.32
CA ILE A 286 -16.88 16.58 -8.77
C ILE A 286 -17.54 16.46 -10.15
N ASN A 287 -16.88 15.81 -11.12
CA ASN A 287 -17.42 15.62 -12.46
C ASN A 287 -18.75 14.87 -12.43
N MET A 288 -18.89 13.83 -11.60
CA MET A 288 -20.17 13.14 -11.42
C MET A 288 -21.27 14.07 -10.91
N ILE A 289 -20.97 14.96 -9.96
CA ILE A 289 -21.94 15.92 -9.40
C ILE A 289 -22.28 17.02 -10.41
N THR A 290 -21.31 17.47 -11.21
CA THR A 290 -21.48 18.54 -12.20
C THR A 290 -21.89 18.02 -13.59
N ALA A 291 -22.23 16.74 -13.72
CA ALA A 291 -22.52 16.06 -15.00
C ALA A 291 -21.39 16.18 -16.05
N GLY A 292 -20.15 16.31 -15.60
CA GLY A 292 -18.95 16.22 -16.42
C GLY A 292 -18.54 14.77 -16.73
N THR A 293 -17.56 14.62 -17.61
CA THR A 293 -17.01 13.30 -18.00
C THR A 293 -16.09 12.73 -16.93
N MET A 294 -16.23 11.43 -16.65
CA MET A 294 -15.30 10.73 -15.77
C MET A 294 -13.96 10.56 -16.49
N GLU A 295 -12.90 10.95 -15.83
CA GLU A 295 -11.52 10.87 -16.33
C GLU A 295 -10.87 9.56 -15.87
N SER A 296 -9.91 9.05 -16.64
CA SER A 296 -9.16 7.83 -16.32
C SER A 296 -7.68 8.12 -16.11
N ALA A 297 -7.09 7.61 -15.02
CA ALA A 297 -5.68 7.84 -14.65
C ALA A 297 -4.73 6.80 -15.28
N ILE A 298 -5.02 6.33 -16.49
CA ILE A 298 -4.06 5.46 -17.18
C ILE A 298 -2.89 6.32 -17.63
N ASN A 299 -1.71 6.08 -17.06
CA ASN A 299 -0.49 6.69 -17.56
C ASN A 299 -0.25 6.18 -18.99
N SER A 300 -0.34 7.08 -19.97
CA SER A 300 -0.17 6.76 -21.38
C SER A 300 1.29 6.59 -21.77
N LYS A 301 2.24 6.99 -20.93
CA LYS A 301 3.67 6.89 -21.21
C LYS A 301 4.19 5.49 -20.85
N ILE A 302 4.76 4.83 -21.83
CA ILE A 302 5.35 3.48 -21.73
C ILE A 302 6.85 3.59 -21.99
N TYR A 303 7.69 3.11 -21.07
CA TYR A 303 9.14 3.10 -21.21
C TYR A 303 9.71 1.68 -21.18
N ILE A 304 10.57 1.34 -22.13
CA ILE A 304 11.27 0.04 -22.15
C ILE A 304 12.40 0.07 -21.13
N ILE A 305 12.33 -0.78 -20.11
CA ILE A 305 13.27 -0.82 -18.97
C ILE A 305 14.23 -2.02 -19.01
N ASN A 306 14.02 -2.94 -19.95
CA ASN A 306 14.76 -4.18 -20.09
C ASN A 306 15.01 -4.44 -21.58
N TYR A 307 16.23 -4.84 -21.94
CA TYR A 307 16.66 -5.04 -23.33
C TYR A 307 16.03 -6.28 -23.98
N GLU A 308 15.58 -7.25 -23.18
CA GLU A 308 15.03 -8.53 -23.64
C GLU A 308 13.49 -8.55 -23.64
N ILE A 309 12.86 -7.55 -23.02
CA ILE A 309 11.40 -7.46 -22.87
C ILE A 309 10.90 -6.19 -23.58
N ASP A 310 10.31 -6.38 -24.76
CA ASP A 310 9.75 -5.27 -25.57
C ASP A 310 8.49 -4.63 -24.96
N ARG A 311 7.89 -5.23 -23.93
CA ARG A 311 6.79 -4.63 -23.18
C ARG A 311 7.35 -3.57 -22.23
N GLY A 312 7.10 -2.30 -22.52
CA GLY A 312 7.51 -1.22 -21.62
C GLY A 312 6.65 -1.12 -20.35
N SER A 313 7.19 -0.44 -19.35
CA SER A 313 6.52 -0.07 -18.11
C SER A 313 5.74 1.23 -18.28
N ASN A 314 4.46 1.24 -17.92
CA ASN A 314 3.66 2.45 -17.70
C ASN A 314 3.50 2.80 -16.21
N VAL A 315 4.30 2.15 -15.38
CA VAL A 315 4.21 2.16 -13.92
C VAL A 315 5.46 2.86 -13.38
N PHE A 316 5.27 3.80 -12.44
CA PHE A 316 6.32 4.66 -11.90
C PHE A 316 6.22 4.71 -10.38
N THR A 317 7.34 4.94 -9.68
CA THR A 317 7.29 5.19 -8.23
C THR A 317 6.37 6.36 -7.88
N ILE A 318 5.87 6.45 -6.64
CA ILE A 318 5.13 7.63 -6.14
C ILE A 318 5.85 8.93 -6.48
N TYR A 319 7.17 8.95 -6.31
CA TYR A 319 8.03 10.10 -6.53
C TYR A 319 8.13 10.42 -8.02
N GLY A 320 8.30 9.39 -8.85
CA GLY A 320 8.32 9.52 -10.29
C GLY A 320 7.00 10.05 -10.83
N THR A 321 5.88 9.47 -10.39
CA THR A 321 4.54 9.93 -10.75
C THR A 321 4.30 11.38 -10.32
N MET A 322 4.59 11.74 -9.07
CA MET A 322 4.47 13.14 -8.62
C MET A 322 5.36 14.07 -9.45
N TRP A 323 6.61 13.69 -9.72
CA TRP A 323 7.54 14.48 -10.53
C TRP A 323 7.05 14.67 -11.96
N MET A 324 6.54 13.61 -12.60
CA MET A 324 6.00 13.66 -13.96
C MET A 324 4.80 14.61 -14.07
N TYR A 325 3.91 14.61 -13.08
CA TYR A 325 2.66 15.39 -13.13
C TYR A 325 2.74 16.80 -12.50
N LEU A 326 3.70 17.05 -11.60
CA LEU A 326 3.81 18.32 -10.86
C LEU A 326 5.18 18.99 -11.00
N LYS A 327 6.18 18.34 -11.61
CA LYS A 327 7.56 18.85 -11.68
C LYS A 327 8.05 19.26 -10.28
N TYR A 328 8.59 20.47 -10.12
CA TYR A 328 9.06 20.99 -8.84
C TYR A 328 7.96 21.10 -7.75
N TYR A 329 6.68 21.25 -8.14
CA TYR A 329 5.57 21.26 -7.18
C TYR A 329 5.35 19.89 -6.52
N ALA A 330 5.93 18.81 -7.07
CA ALA A 330 5.93 17.49 -6.46
C ALA A 330 6.49 17.50 -5.04
N PHE A 331 7.51 18.34 -4.77
CA PHE A 331 8.09 18.48 -3.45
C PHE A 331 7.10 19.06 -2.44
N LEU A 332 6.39 20.13 -2.81
CA LEU A 332 5.36 20.73 -1.95
C LEU A 332 4.21 19.75 -1.68
N PHE A 333 3.75 19.06 -2.73
CA PHE A 333 2.69 18.07 -2.62
C PHE A 333 3.08 16.89 -1.73
N TYR A 334 4.29 16.34 -1.92
CA TYR A 334 4.82 15.30 -1.05
C TYR A 334 4.97 15.80 0.39
N GLY A 335 5.43 17.04 0.57
CA GLY A 335 5.55 17.64 1.89
C GLY A 335 4.22 17.73 2.63
N PHE A 336 3.14 18.05 1.93
CA PHE A 336 1.78 18.03 2.48
C PHE A 336 1.36 16.62 2.91
N ILE A 337 1.61 15.59 2.08
CA ILE A 337 1.32 14.19 2.44
C ILE A 337 2.08 13.81 3.72
N VAL A 338 3.38 14.11 3.79
CA VAL A 338 4.21 13.79 4.95
C VAL A 338 3.74 14.54 6.20
N ALA A 339 3.38 15.82 6.08
CA ALA A 339 2.85 16.60 7.20
C ALA A 339 1.53 16.02 7.73
N LEU A 340 0.61 15.63 6.85
CA LEU A 340 -0.65 14.98 7.22
C LEU A 340 -0.39 13.64 7.95
N GLN A 341 0.51 12.81 7.41
CA GLN A 341 0.87 11.53 8.03
C GLN A 341 1.54 11.72 9.39
N ALA A 342 2.45 12.69 9.51
CA ALA A 342 3.08 13.05 10.78
C ALA A 342 2.03 13.51 11.80
N PHE A 343 1.05 14.32 11.39
CA PHE A 343 -0.04 14.75 12.26
C PHE A 343 -0.89 13.56 12.75
N LEU A 344 -1.31 12.67 11.85
CA LEU A 344 -2.07 11.46 12.23
C LEU A 344 -1.29 10.56 13.19
N TYR A 345 0.04 10.51 13.03
CA TYR A 345 0.89 9.68 13.85
C TYR A 345 1.44 10.37 15.09
N ILE A 346 1.17 11.64 15.35
CA ILE A 346 1.82 12.42 16.43
C ILE A 346 1.65 11.75 17.80
N SER A 347 0.45 11.21 18.06
CA SER A 347 0.11 10.50 19.29
C SER A 347 -0.20 9.04 18.99
N ARG A 348 0.71 8.13 19.38
CA ARG A 348 0.51 6.68 19.28
C ARG A 348 -0.57 6.12 20.20
N LYS A 349 -1.09 6.93 21.11
CA LYS A 349 -2.25 6.58 21.93
C LYS A 349 -3.56 6.79 21.16
N ASN A 350 -3.57 7.68 20.17
CA ASN A 350 -4.75 7.94 19.35
C ASN A 350 -4.97 6.79 18.35
N TYR A 351 -5.73 5.80 18.78
CA TYR A 351 -6.09 4.63 17.97
C TYR A 351 -6.75 5.00 16.64
N VAL A 352 -7.66 5.98 16.63
CA VAL A 352 -8.40 6.37 15.43
C VAL A 352 -7.43 6.93 14.38
N ALA A 353 -6.64 7.93 14.76
CA ALA A 353 -5.67 8.54 13.85
C ALA A 353 -4.59 7.55 13.40
N CYS A 354 -4.08 6.71 14.31
CA CYS A 354 -3.07 5.70 13.96
C CYS A 354 -3.63 4.60 13.04
N SER A 355 -4.90 4.23 13.15
CA SER A 355 -5.50 3.22 12.24
C SER A 355 -5.55 3.76 10.80
N VAL A 356 -5.93 5.03 10.64
CA VAL A 356 -5.91 5.72 9.34
C VAL A 356 -4.48 5.85 8.82
N PHE A 357 -3.54 6.29 9.66
CA PHE A 357 -2.10 6.37 9.33
C PHE A 357 -1.58 5.04 8.81
N TRP A 358 -1.85 3.93 9.50
CA TRP A 358 -1.34 2.62 9.12
C TRP A 358 -1.93 2.11 7.81
N MET A 359 -3.19 2.43 7.50
CA MET A 359 -3.76 2.12 6.19
C MET A 359 -3.06 2.89 5.08
N ILE A 360 -2.92 4.21 5.24
CA ILE A 360 -2.29 5.06 4.22
C ILE A 360 -0.80 4.67 4.04
N THR A 361 -0.12 4.35 5.13
CA THR A 361 1.25 3.82 5.11
C THR A 361 1.32 2.46 4.42
N SER A 362 0.29 1.62 4.52
CA SER A 362 0.26 0.31 3.85
C SER A 362 0.21 0.45 2.33
N PHE A 363 -0.50 1.45 1.78
CA PHE A 363 -0.37 1.82 0.38
C PHE A 363 1.03 2.37 0.08
N GLY A 364 1.55 3.26 0.92
CA GLY A 364 2.87 3.86 0.76
C GLY A 364 4.04 2.88 0.81
N LEU A 365 3.91 1.72 1.45
CA LEU A 365 4.92 0.66 1.43
C LEU A 365 5.08 0.01 0.04
N PHE A 366 4.14 0.25 -0.87
CA PHE A 366 4.23 -0.12 -2.29
C PHE A 366 4.54 1.09 -3.19
N SER A 367 5.00 2.19 -2.61
CA SER A 367 5.36 3.43 -3.34
C SER A 367 6.46 3.26 -4.39
N TRP A 368 7.21 2.16 -4.34
CA TRP A 368 8.19 1.79 -5.35
C TRP A 368 7.55 1.28 -6.65
N PHE A 369 6.29 0.82 -6.58
CA PHE A 369 5.57 0.25 -7.70
C PHE A 369 4.65 1.30 -8.32
N ASP A 370 3.73 1.94 -7.58
CA ASP A 370 2.81 2.91 -8.21
C ASP A 370 2.28 3.98 -7.22
N TYR A 371 1.71 5.06 -7.77
CA TYR A 371 0.94 6.05 -7.02
C TYR A 371 -0.51 5.59 -6.82
N TYR A 372 -0.76 4.68 -5.87
CA TYR A 372 -2.12 4.16 -5.64
C TYR A 372 -3.21 5.20 -5.34
N TYR A 373 -2.84 6.44 -4.97
CA TYR A 373 -3.80 7.50 -4.65
C TYR A 373 -4.49 8.14 -5.87
N PHE A 374 -4.29 7.64 -7.09
CA PHE A 374 -5.22 7.92 -8.19
C PHE A 374 -6.44 6.97 -8.19
N LEU A 375 -6.43 5.92 -7.38
CA LEU A 375 -7.54 4.95 -7.27
C LEU A 375 -8.50 5.34 -6.14
N LEU A 376 -9.81 5.25 -6.39
CA LEU A 376 -10.85 5.55 -5.39
C LEU A 376 -10.69 4.72 -4.10
N GLY A 377 -10.30 3.45 -4.22
CA GLY A 377 -10.09 2.57 -3.07
C GLY A 377 -9.05 3.08 -2.07
N ALA A 378 -8.08 3.90 -2.50
CA ALA A 378 -7.08 4.51 -1.64
C ALA A 378 -7.64 5.65 -0.75
N TYR A 379 -8.83 6.19 -1.07
CA TYR A 379 -9.56 7.17 -0.25
C TYR A 379 -10.67 6.50 0.56
N GLU A 380 -11.40 5.59 -0.08
CA GLU A 380 -12.51 4.87 0.53
C GLU A 380 -12.05 4.00 1.72
N ALA A 381 -10.93 3.29 1.60
CA ALA A 381 -10.43 2.45 2.68
C ALA A 381 -10.04 3.23 3.96
N PRO A 382 -9.24 4.32 3.90
CA PRO A 382 -9.01 5.18 5.06
C PRO A 382 -10.30 5.74 5.68
N LEU A 383 -11.30 6.10 4.86
CA LEU A 383 -12.59 6.60 5.34
C LEU A 383 -13.36 5.52 6.10
N TYR A 384 -13.44 4.29 5.58
CA TYR A 384 -14.06 3.17 6.30
C TYR A 384 -13.36 2.88 7.62
N ILE A 385 -12.04 2.95 7.64
CA ILE A 385 -11.27 2.77 8.88
C ILE A 385 -11.56 3.87 9.87
N LEU A 386 -11.62 5.13 9.44
CA LEU A 386 -11.98 6.25 10.30
C LEU A 386 -13.34 6.01 10.97
N VAL A 387 -14.36 5.67 10.18
CA VAL A 387 -15.71 5.39 10.66
C VAL A 387 -15.73 4.22 11.65
N LEU A 388 -15.16 3.06 11.28
CA LEU A 388 -15.13 1.89 12.15
C LEU A 388 -14.30 2.11 13.41
N ALA A 389 -13.17 2.81 13.32
CA ALA A 389 -12.33 3.10 14.47
C ALA A 389 -13.06 4.02 15.48
N ILE A 390 -13.80 5.03 15.01
CA ILE A 390 -14.66 5.87 15.86
C ILE A 390 -15.75 5.03 16.52
N ILE A 391 -16.46 4.21 15.76
CA ILE A 391 -17.55 3.35 16.26
C ILE A 391 -17.04 2.39 17.34
N PHE A 392 -15.91 1.70 17.10
CA PHE A 392 -15.38 0.70 18.01
C PHE A 392 -14.59 1.27 19.19
N MET A 393 -14.14 2.52 19.13
CA MET A 393 -13.54 3.19 20.28
C MET A 393 -14.59 3.43 21.38
N GLY A 394 -15.76 4.00 21.04
CA GLY A 394 -16.92 4.16 21.95
C GLY A 394 -16.71 5.11 23.16
N LYS A 395 -17.76 5.90 23.50
CA LYS A 395 -17.72 6.93 24.57
C LYS A 395 -17.32 6.43 25.98
N LYS A 396 -17.60 5.16 26.32
CA LYS A 396 -17.27 4.58 27.64
C LYS A 396 -15.78 4.24 27.81
N ASN A 397 -15.03 4.03 26.72
CA ASN A 397 -13.63 3.61 26.78
C ASN A 397 -12.64 4.77 26.62
N GLU A 398 -13.10 5.93 26.11
CA GLU A 398 -12.33 7.17 26.11
C GLU A 398 -11.94 7.58 27.55
N LYS A 399 -12.88 7.49 28.49
CA LYS A 399 -12.61 7.66 29.93
C LYS A 399 -11.64 6.62 30.51
N ARG A 400 -11.65 5.37 30.03
CA ARG A 400 -10.67 4.33 30.47
C ARG A 400 -9.27 4.59 29.91
N MET A 401 -9.16 5.14 28.70
CA MET A 401 -7.86 5.57 28.16
C MET A 401 -7.33 6.82 28.86
N LEU A 402 -8.20 7.71 29.34
CA LEU A 402 -7.82 8.87 30.15
C LEU A 402 -7.45 8.47 31.60
N ASN A 403 -8.21 7.57 32.23
CA ASN A 403 -8.05 7.17 33.64
C ASN A 403 -7.04 6.04 33.89
N SER A 404 -6.46 5.42 32.87
CA SER A 404 -5.37 4.43 33.04
C SER A 404 -4.02 5.08 33.39
N TYR A 405 -4.04 6.38 33.70
CA TYR A 405 -2.88 7.24 33.93
C TYR A 405 -3.06 8.17 35.16
N SER A 406 -4.01 7.88 36.06
CA SER A 406 -4.03 8.43 37.41
C SER A 406 -3.33 7.47 38.37
#